data_AF-A0A7S1XQU4-F1
#
_entry.id   AF-A0A7S1XQU4-F1
#
_cell.length_a   1.000
_cell.length_b   1.000
_cell.length_c   1.000
_cell.angle_alpha   90.00
_cell.angle_beta   90.00
_cell.angle_gamma   90.00
#
_symmetry.space_group_name_H-M   'P 1'
#
loop_
_entity.id
_entity.type
_entity.pdbx_description
1 polymer ?
#
loop_
_entity_poly.entity_id
_entity_poly.type
_entity_poly.pdbx_seq_one_letter_code
_entity_poly.pdbx_strand_id
1 'polypeptide(L)'
;MAIESLDAAPVGLLKALGERVKDRKVAVRHEAILGLAKVFGKHMSRHWAQAPRSSTGSSSSGSSGAEKSTGSSSDGSQSPPGDGPAALDWERVQSIATHSTIDFEAEEKLAWIPELVLCCFCYPEVEIRELVLQLFDDILLWKGATSEARTAGLLSIWSSFSPRGRAALAEILRHRKRAQGALRDFLAARKAAR
;
A
#
# COMPACT_ATOMS: atom_id res chain seq x y z
N MET A 1 19.13 11.23 4.63
CA MET A 1 19.90 10.20 5.36
C MET A 1 19.05 8.95 5.42
N ALA A 2 19.52 7.82 4.88
CA ALA A 2 18.79 6.55 4.94
C ALA A 2 19.42 5.69 6.04
N ILE A 3 18.65 5.31 7.04
CA ILE A 3 19.08 4.39 8.10
C ILE A 3 19.27 3.02 7.45
N GLU A 4 20.51 2.50 7.41
CA GLU A 4 20.84 1.27 6.68
C GLU A 4 20.53 -0.02 7.45
N SER A 5 20.66 0.01 8.78
CA SER A 5 20.21 -1.05 9.68
C SER A 5 19.31 -0.47 10.78
N LEU A 6 18.26 -1.20 11.14
CA LEU A 6 17.35 -0.81 12.22
C LEU A 6 18.06 -0.81 13.59
N ASP A 7 19.14 -1.57 13.73
CA ASP A 7 20.01 -1.62 14.91
C ASP A 7 20.72 -0.28 15.15
N ALA A 8 21.03 0.44 14.07
CA ALA A 8 21.71 1.73 14.14
C ALA A 8 20.76 2.87 14.55
N ALA A 9 19.44 2.65 14.55
CA ALA A 9 18.45 3.63 14.97
C ALA A 9 18.01 3.36 16.41
N PRO A 10 18.55 4.07 17.42
CA PRO A 10 18.08 3.87 18.78
C PRO A 10 16.59 4.22 18.88
N VAL A 11 15.83 3.41 19.61
CA VAL A 11 14.38 3.61 19.83
C VAL A 11 14.09 5.02 20.34
N GLY A 12 14.98 5.57 21.17
CA GLY A 12 14.89 6.95 21.66
C GLY A 12 14.90 8.01 20.55
N LEU A 13 15.68 7.81 19.48
CA LEU A 13 15.71 8.74 18.35
C LEU A 13 14.42 8.69 17.54
N LEU A 14 13.86 7.49 17.32
CA LEU A 14 12.58 7.35 16.63
C LEU A 14 11.44 7.98 17.43
N LYS A 15 11.43 7.80 18.76
CA LYS A 15 10.46 8.45 19.64
C LYS A 15 10.63 9.97 19.65
N ALA A 16 11.85 10.48 19.70
CA ALA A 16 12.13 11.91 19.59
C ALA A 16 11.64 12.50 18.26
N LEU A 17 11.82 11.76 17.16
CA LEU A 17 11.28 12.14 15.85
C LEU A 17 9.74 12.09 15.83
N GLY A 18 9.14 11.10 16.50
CA GLY A 18 7.70 11.02 16.74
C GLY A 18 7.14 12.26 17.45
N GLU A 19 7.85 12.78 18.46
CA GLU A 19 7.42 14.00 19.15
C GLU A 19 7.55 15.26 18.27
N ARG A 20 8.47 15.28 17.31
CA ARG A 20 8.59 16.37 16.32
C ARG A 20 7.40 16.49 15.37
N VAL A 21 6.57 15.45 15.27
CA VAL A 21 5.29 15.54 14.55
C VAL A 21 4.36 16.58 15.17
N LYS A 22 4.53 16.93 16.45
CA LYS A 22 3.72 17.94 17.16
C LYS A 22 4.39 19.33 17.20
N ASP A 23 5.47 19.54 16.44
CA ASP A 23 6.21 20.81 16.45
C ASP A 23 5.34 21.98 15.96
N ARG A 24 5.62 23.19 16.44
CA ARG A 24 4.90 24.40 16.01
C ARG A 24 5.16 24.72 14.54
N LYS A 25 6.35 24.42 14.02
CA LYS A 25 6.73 24.69 12.64
C LYS A 25 6.24 23.58 11.71
N VAL A 26 5.40 23.94 10.73
CA VAL A 26 4.85 23.00 9.73
C VAL A 26 5.96 22.24 9.01
N ALA A 27 7.04 22.93 8.60
CA ALA A 27 8.17 22.30 7.93
C ALA A 27 8.86 21.21 8.78
N VAL A 28 8.93 21.38 10.10
CA VAL A 28 9.50 20.37 11.00
C VAL A 28 8.58 19.16 11.10
N ARG A 29 7.26 19.39 11.20
CA ARG A 29 6.27 18.30 11.19
C ARG A 29 6.34 17.51 9.88
N HIS A 30 6.41 18.21 8.75
CA HIS A 30 6.51 17.62 7.42
C HIS A 30 7.71 16.65 7.34
N GLU A 31 8.90 17.12 7.67
CA GLU A 31 10.12 16.29 7.64
C GLU A 31 10.07 15.12 8.64
N ALA A 32 9.47 15.33 9.82
CA ALA A 32 9.31 14.27 10.81
C ALA A 32 8.38 13.15 10.31
N ILE A 33 7.20 13.51 9.78
CA ILE A 33 6.22 12.56 9.23
C ILE A 33 6.85 11.80 8.05
N LEU A 34 7.48 12.50 7.12
CA LEU A 34 8.16 11.91 5.96
C LEU A 34 9.30 10.98 6.38
N GLY A 35 10.13 11.40 7.34
CA GLY A 35 11.22 10.61 7.87
C GLY A 35 10.75 9.31 8.50
N LEU A 36 9.74 9.37 9.37
CA LEU A 36 9.15 8.19 10.02
C LEU A 36 8.55 7.22 8.99
N ALA A 37 7.77 7.74 8.04
CA ALA A 37 7.19 6.92 6.99
C ALA A 37 8.27 6.23 6.15
N LYS A 38 9.35 6.92 5.79
CA LYS A 38 10.47 6.32 5.03
C LYS A 38 11.17 5.19 5.80
N VAL A 39 11.36 5.35 7.12
CA VAL A 39 11.92 4.29 7.97
C VAL A 39 10.98 3.08 7.96
N PHE A 40 9.69 3.30 8.20
CA PHE A 40 8.69 2.23 8.14
C PHE A 40 8.69 1.52 6.78
N GLY A 41 8.60 2.27 5.68
CA GLY A 41 8.54 1.71 4.34
C GLY A 41 9.79 0.90 3.96
N LYS A 42 10.97 1.31 4.45
CA LYS A 42 12.23 0.58 4.21
C LYS A 42 12.25 -0.78 4.91
N HIS A 43 11.76 -0.85 6.15
CA HIS A 43 11.89 -2.02 7.03
C HIS A 43 10.63 -2.90 7.13
N MET A 44 9.47 -2.41 6.70
CA MET A 44 8.20 -3.16 6.77
C MET A 44 7.58 -3.31 5.38
N SER A 45 7.26 -2.20 4.72
CA SER A 45 6.47 -2.23 3.48
C SER A 45 7.14 -2.97 2.31
N ARG A 46 8.47 -3.01 2.28
CA ARG A 46 9.23 -3.79 1.28
C ARG A 46 9.16 -5.30 1.50
N HIS A 47 8.99 -5.76 2.74
CA HIS A 47 8.92 -7.19 3.05
C HIS A 47 7.63 -7.81 2.50
N TRP A 48 6.50 -7.10 2.62
CA TRP A 48 5.22 -7.56 2.05
C TRP A 48 5.28 -7.70 0.53
N ALA A 49 6.10 -6.91 -0.14
CA ALA A 49 6.19 -6.93 -1.59
C ALA A 49 7.20 -7.94 -2.16
N GLN A 50 8.09 -8.48 -1.31
CA GLN A 50 9.00 -9.57 -1.65
C GLN A 50 8.38 -10.95 -1.42
N ALA A 51 7.15 -11.02 -0.92
CA ALA A 51 6.44 -12.27 -0.74
C ALA A 51 6.46 -13.11 -2.03
N PRO A 52 6.75 -14.42 -1.91
CA PRO A 52 7.01 -15.26 -3.06
C PRO A 52 5.84 -15.21 -4.04
N ARG A 53 6.15 -14.81 -5.28
CA ARG A 53 5.30 -15.02 -6.43
C ARG A 53 5.23 -16.54 -6.62
N SER A 54 4.16 -17.17 -6.13
CA SER A 54 3.90 -18.56 -6.48
C SER A 54 3.81 -18.62 -8.00
N SER A 55 4.68 -19.42 -8.58
CA SER A 55 4.75 -19.76 -9.99
C SER A 55 3.42 -20.35 -10.45
N THR A 56 2.52 -19.51 -10.93
CA THR A 56 1.42 -19.94 -11.80
C THR A 56 1.67 -19.29 -13.16
N GLY A 57 2.62 -19.90 -13.87
CA GLY A 57 3.14 -19.45 -15.15
C GLY A 57 4.10 -20.49 -15.71
N SER A 58 3.54 -21.65 -16.01
CA SER A 58 3.94 -22.58 -17.08
C SER A 58 5.44 -22.62 -17.43
N SER A 59 6.15 -23.54 -16.80
CA SER A 59 7.29 -24.20 -17.42
C SER A 59 6.83 -24.97 -18.66
N SER A 60 7.15 -24.48 -19.86
CA SER A 60 7.30 -25.33 -21.05
C SER A 60 8.64 -25.03 -21.71
N SER A 61 9.67 -25.70 -21.21
CA SER A 61 10.90 -26.01 -21.93
C SER A 61 10.61 -27.11 -22.94
N GLY A 62 10.80 -26.86 -24.23
CA GLY A 62 10.68 -27.86 -25.29
C GLY A 62 11.05 -27.30 -26.66
N SER A 63 12.22 -27.68 -27.15
CA SER A 63 12.81 -27.29 -28.43
C SER A 63 12.18 -28.00 -29.63
N SER A 64 12.08 -27.30 -30.77
CA SER A 64 12.23 -27.73 -32.18
C SER A 64 11.49 -28.99 -32.72
N GLY A 65 10.72 -28.79 -33.81
CA GLY A 65 10.36 -29.85 -34.76
C GLY A 65 9.11 -29.52 -35.58
N ALA A 66 9.24 -29.49 -36.90
CA ALA A 66 8.21 -29.15 -37.89
C ALA A 66 7.07 -30.18 -37.99
N GLU A 67 5.86 -29.77 -38.42
CA GLU A 67 5.26 -30.11 -39.72
C GLU A 67 3.76 -29.70 -39.83
N LYS A 68 3.36 -29.61 -41.09
CA LYS A 68 2.22 -28.96 -41.76
C LYS A 68 0.87 -29.69 -41.54
N SER A 69 -0.25 -28.96 -41.47
CA SER A 69 -1.47 -29.24 -42.29
C SER A 69 -2.66 -28.32 -41.99
N THR A 70 -3.41 -28.10 -43.06
CA THR A 70 -4.58 -27.25 -43.32
C THR A 70 -5.89 -27.80 -42.74
N GLY A 71 -6.83 -26.91 -42.37
CA GLY A 71 -8.23 -27.27 -42.14
C GLY A 71 -9.08 -26.09 -41.66
N SER A 72 -10.18 -25.83 -42.36
CA SER A 72 -11.03 -24.64 -42.28
C SER A 72 -12.25 -24.83 -41.36
N SER A 73 -12.80 -23.69 -40.91
CA SER A 73 -14.22 -23.41 -40.64
C SER A 73 -14.76 -23.49 -39.20
N SER A 74 -15.13 -22.28 -38.75
CA SER A 74 -16.42 -21.86 -38.17
C SER A 74 -16.84 -22.26 -36.75
N ASP A 75 -17.23 -21.19 -36.06
CA ASP A 75 -18.33 -21.06 -35.10
C ASP A 75 -17.99 -21.19 -33.62
N GLY A 76 -18.41 -20.19 -32.84
CA GLY A 76 -18.11 -20.11 -31.41
C GLY A 76 -17.99 -18.69 -30.87
N SER A 77 -19.12 -17.99 -30.80
CA SER A 77 -19.47 -16.95 -29.82
C SER A 77 -18.34 -16.44 -28.91
N GLN A 78 -17.73 -15.31 -29.31
CA GLN A 78 -16.91 -14.50 -28.41
C GLN A 78 -17.77 -13.92 -27.30
N SER A 79 -17.69 -14.50 -26.11
CA SER A 79 -18.03 -13.81 -24.87
C SER A 79 -16.87 -12.87 -24.51
N PRO A 80 -17.15 -11.66 -24.00
CA PRO A 80 -16.10 -10.69 -23.68
C PRO A 80 -15.22 -11.20 -22.53
N PRO A 81 -13.93 -10.78 -22.45
CA PRO A 81 -13.09 -11.04 -21.29
C PRO A 81 -13.64 -10.20 -20.14
N GLY A 82 -14.53 -10.81 -19.36
CA GLY A 82 -14.92 -10.30 -18.05
C GLY A 82 -13.76 -10.54 -17.09
N ASP A 83 -12.77 -9.64 -17.10
CA ASP A 83 -11.84 -9.47 -15.99
C ASP A 83 -12.62 -8.95 -14.77
N GLY A 84 -13.39 -9.83 -14.12
CA GLY A 84 -13.74 -9.66 -12.72
C GLY A 84 -12.45 -9.57 -11.91
N PRO A 85 -12.42 -8.82 -10.80
CA PRO A 85 -11.21 -8.75 -9.98
C PRO A 85 -10.83 -10.18 -9.61
N ALA A 86 -9.65 -10.62 -10.07
CA ALA A 86 -9.10 -11.94 -9.76
C ALA A 86 -9.38 -12.23 -8.29
N ALA A 87 -10.17 -13.27 -8.04
CA ALA A 87 -10.64 -13.59 -6.70
C ALA A 87 -9.42 -13.64 -5.77
N LEU A 88 -9.35 -12.69 -4.84
CA LEU A 88 -8.20 -12.57 -3.94
C LEU A 88 -8.13 -13.86 -3.13
N ASP A 89 -7.00 -14.57 -3.25
CA ASP A 89 -6.72 -15.74 -2.43
C ASP A 89 -6.43 -15.28 -0.99
N TRP A 90 -7.46 -15.38 -0.14
CA TRP A 90 -7.41 -14.90 1.24
C TRP A 90 -6.42 -15.70 2.10
N GLU A 91 -6.26 -16.99 1.83
CA GLU A 91 -5.30 -17.84 2.54
C GLU A 91 -3.87 -17.39 2.24
N ARG A 92 -3.61 -17.03 0.98
CA ARG A 92 -2.35 -16.43 0.56
C ARG A 92 -2.11 -15.06 1.18
N VAL A 93 -3.11 -14.18 1.21
CA VAL A 93 -3.00 -12.86 1.86
C VAL A 93 -2.66 -13.01 3.34
N GLN A 94 -3.34 -13.90 4.04
CA GLN A 94 -3.09 -14.17 5.45
C GLN A 94 -1.69 -14.75 5.65
N SER A 95 -1.26 -15.69 4.79
CA SER A 95 0.09 -16.23 4.81
C SER A 95 1.16 -15.15 4.58
N ILE A 96 0.95 -14.22 3.64
CA ILE A 96 1.88 -13.09 3.46
C ILE A 96 1.90 -12.21 4.70
N ALA A 97 0.76 -11.97 5.35
CA ALA A 97 0.67 -11.15 6.54
C ALA A 97 1.30 -11.82 7.78
N THR A 98 1.30 -13.16 7.88
CA THR A 98 1.77 -13.91 9.06
C THR A 98 3.11 -14.61 8.90
N HIS A 99 3.48 -15.00 7.68
CA HIS A 99 4.71 -15.75 7.34
C HIS A 99 5.74 -14.91 6.58
N SER A 100 5.49 -13.63 6.32
CA SER A 100 6.63 -12.79 5.99
C SER A 100 7.56 -12.83 7.21
N THR A 101 8.83 -13.17 6.98
CA THR A 101 9.91 -13.08 7.97
C THR A 101 10.19 -11.61 8.27
N ILE A 102 9.15 -10.92 8.75
CA ILE A 102 9.26 -9.62 9.34
C ILE A 102 10.02 -9.88 10.63
N ASP A 103 11.14 -9.20 10.76
CA ASP A 103 11.87 -9.20 12.01
C ASP A 103 10.91 -8.72 13.11
N PHE A 104 10.56 -9.63 14.02
CA PHE A 104 9.60 -9.36 15.10
C PHE A 104 10.01 -8.13 15.90
N GLU A 105 11.33 -7.92 16.03
CA GLU A 105 11.90 -6.73 16.67
C GLU A 105 11.60 -5.46 15.87
N ALA A 106 11.68 -5.51 14.55
CA ALA A 106 11.33 -4.40 13.68
C ALA A 106 9.83 -4.07 13.71
N GLU A 107 8.99 -5.10 13.73
CA GLU A 107 7.54 -4.93 13.82
C GLU A 107 7.15 -4.25 15.14
N GLU A 108 7.63 -4.76 16.28
CA GLU A 108 7.35 -4.18 17.60
C GLU A 108 7.84 -2.71 17.68
N LYS A 109 9.04 -2.45 17.17
CA LYS A 109 9.68 -1.12 17.21
C LYS A 109 8.99 -0.09 16.32
N LEU A 110 8.35 -0.50 15.22
CA LEU A 110 7.82 0.38 14.19
C LEU A 110 6.29 0.38 14.07
N ALA A 111 5.57 -0.55 14.72
CA ALA A 111 4.12 -0.71 14.61
C ALA A 111 3.30 0.56 14.94
N TRP A 112 3.83 1.45 15.79
CA TRP A 112 3.17 2.71 16.15
C TRP A 112 3.25 3.78 15.05
N ILE A 113 4.17 3.66 14.08
CA ILE A 113 4.44 4.69 13.08
C ILE A 113 3.25 4.89 12.12
N PRO A 114 2.66 3.84 11.50
CA PRO A 114 1.55 4.05 10.57
C PRO A 114 0.37 4.73 11.25
N GLU A 115 0.05 4.37 12.50
CA GLU A 115 -1.02 5.05 13.25
C GLU A 115 -0.72 6.54 13.44
N LEU A 116 0.51 6.87 13.87
CA LEU A 116 0.90 8.27 14.07
C LEU A 116 0.80 9.06 12.76
N VAL A 117 1.32 8.50 11.65
CA VAL A 117 1.28 9.13 10.33
C VAL A 117 -0.17 9.37 9.89
N LEU A 118 -1.05 8.39 10.01
CA LEU A 118 -2.46 8.56 9.63
C LEU A 118 -3.19 9.58 10.51
N CYS A 119 -2.88 9.62 11.81
CA CYS A 119 -3.45 10.62 12.72
C CYS A 119 -3.08 12.07 12.34
N CYS A 120 -1.99 12.29 11.60
CA CYS A 120 -1.61 13.61 11.10
C CYS A 120 -2.57 14.15 10.05
N PHE A 121 -3.43 13.30 9.46
CA PHE A 121 -4.47 13.74 8.54
C PHE A 121 -5.51 14.68 9.20
N CYS A 122 -5.58 14.67 10.54
CA CYS A 122 -6.42 15.57 11.31
C CYS A 122 -5.86 17.00 11.41
N TYR A 123 -4.64 17.25 10.95
CA TYR A 123 -4.09 18.61 10.91
C TYR A 123 -4.81 19.47 9.87
N PRO A 124 -5.05 20.77 10.18
CA PRO A 124 -5.79 21.66 9.29
C PRO A 124 -4.99 22.01 8.02
N GLU A 125 -3.66 21.93 8.07
CA GLU A 125 -2.81 22.28 6.93
C GLU A 125 -2.96 21.28 5.78
N VAL A 126 -3.36 21.78 4.61
CA VAL A 126 -3.58 20.98 3.39
C VAL A 126 -2.31 20.21 3.00
N GLU A 127 -1.16 20.86 3.08
CA GLU A 127 0.15 20.27 2.76
C GLU A 127 0.42 18.99 3.56
N ILE A 128 0.07 18.97 4.86
CA ILE A 128 0.25 17.77 5.69
C ILE A 128 -0.77 16.69 5.30
N ARG A 129 -2.01 17.06 5.00
CA ARG A 129 -3.04 16.10 4.60
C ARG A 129 -2.68 15.42 3.28
N GLU A 130 -2.20 16.19 2.30
CA GLU A 130 -1.69 15.68 1.03
C GLU A 130 -0.48 14.78 1.23
N LEU A 131 0.48 15.19 2.07
CA LEU A 131 1.61 14.35 2.45
C LEU A 131 1.15 13.02 3.03
N VAL A 132 0.22 13.01 3.99
CA VAL A 132 -0.26 11.77 4.62
C VAL A 132 -0.93 10.85 3.59
N LEU A 133 -1.74 11.41 2.68
CA LEU A 133 -2.36 10.63 1.61
C LEU A 133 -1.31 10.01 0.68
N GLN A 134 -0.30 10.78 0.31
CA GLN A 134 0.80 10.31 -0.53
C GLN A 134 1.60 9.21 0.19
N LEU A 135 1.98 9.43 1.45
CA LEU A 135 2.74 8.46 2.23
C LEU A 135 1.96 7.16 2.45
N PHE A 136 0.65 7.24 2.62
CA PHE A 136 -0.19 6.07 2.77
C PHE A 136 -0.14 5.17 1.52
N ASP A 137 -0.24 5.74 0.31
CA ASP A 137 -0.24 4.95 -0.93
C ASP A 137 1.16 4.61 -1.45
N ASP A 138 2.12 5.53 -1.32
CA ASP A 138 3.44 5.36 -1.93
C ASP A 138 4.42 4.64 -1.01
N ILE A 139 4.28 4.78 0.31
CA ILE A 139 5.25 4.26 1.28
C ILE A 139 4.64 3.19 2.18
N LEU A 140 3.57 3.49 2.91
CA LEU A 140 2.97 2.55 3.86
C LEU A 140 2.41 1.32 3.12
N LEU A 141 1.62 1.54 2.08
CA LEU A 141 1.07 0.51 1.20
C LEU A 141 1.74 0.58 -0.17
N TRP A 142 3.06 0.33 -0.23
CA TRP A 142 3.90 0.55 -1.41
C TRP A 142 3.17 0.32 -2.74
N LYS A 143 2.99 1.40 -3.51
CA LYS A 143 2.27 1.42 -4.79
C LYS A 143 2.82 0.44 -5.84
N GLY A 144 4.11 0.08 -5.74
CA GLY A 144 4.75 -0.91 -6.61
C GLY A 144 4.44 -2.37 -6.27
N ALA A 145 3.79 -2.63 -5.13
CA ALA A 145 3.45 -3.98 -4.68
C ALA A 145 2.15 -4.50 -5.33
N THR A 146 2.01 -5.82 -5.36
CA THR A 146 0.78 -6.47 -5.87
C THR A 146 -0.43 -6.15 -5.02
N SER A 147 -1.64 -6.38 -5.56
CA SER A 147 -2.89 -6.20 -4.79
C SER A 147 -2.90 -7.05 -3.51
N GLU A 148 -2.41 -8.29 -3.59
CA GLU A 148 -2.28 -9.21 -2.46
C GLU A 148 -1.33 -8.66 -1.40
N ALA A 149 -0.13 -8.21 -1.79
CA ALA A 149 0.87 -7.65 -0.88
C ALA A 149 0.37 -6.37 -0.18
N ARG A 150 -0.33 -5.48 -0.90
CA ARG A 150 -0.94 -4.29 -0.31
C ARG A 150 -2.08 -4.65 0.65
N THR A 151 -2.84 -5.68 0.34
CA THR A 151 -3.92 -6.17 1.22
C THR A 151 -3.34 -6.78 2.50
N ALA A 152 -2.28 -7.57 2.38
CA ALA A 152 -1.56 -8.13 3.53
C ALA A 152 -0.95 -7.03 4.41
N GLY A 153 -0.28 -6.04 3.79
CA GLY A 153 0.26 -4.89 4.51
C GLY A 153 -0.83 -4.06 5.20
N LEU A 154 -1.96 -3.82 4.53
CA LEU A 154 -3.09 -3.13 5.13
C LEU A 154 -3.66 -3.92 6.32
N LEU A 155 -3.75 -5.24 6.22
CA LEU A 155 -4.26 -6.11 7.29
C LEU A 155 -3.31 -6.09 8.51
N SER A 156 -2.00 -6.19 8.28
CA SER A 156 -0.97 -6.11 9.32
C SER A 156 -0.97 -4.73 9.99
N ILE A 157 -1.06 -3.65 9.22
CA ILE A 157 -1.18 -2.30 9.78
C ILE A 157 -2.47 -2.17 10.60
N TRP A 158 -3.60 -2.65 10.06
CA TRP A 158 -4.91 -2.54 10.71
C TRP A 158 -5.00 -3.28 12.04
N SER A 159 -4.38 -4.46 12.15
CA SER A 159 -4.38 -5.24 13.39
C SER A 159 -3.66 -4.49 14.52
N SER A 160 -2.63 -3.70 14.20
CA SER A 160 -1.89 -2.87 15.17
C SER A 160 -2.61 -1.58 15.59
N PHE A 161 -3.67 -1.18 14.88
CA PHE A 161 -4.32 0.11 15.12
C PHE A 161 -5.22 0.14 16.35
N SER A 162 -5.02 1.19 17.15
CA SER A 162 -5.97 1.63 18.17
C SER A 162 -7.29 2.14 17.54
N PRO A 163 -8.36 2.34 18.34
CA PRO A 163 -9.60 2.95 17.86
C PRO A 163 -9.37 4.31 17.20
N ARG A 164 -8.36 5.08 17.65
CA ARG A 164 -8.00 6.38 17.08
C ARG A 164 -7.41 6.23 15.68
N GLY A 165 -6.47 5.30 15.49
CA GLY A 165 -5.89 5.01 14.17
C GLY A 165 -6.94 4.56 13.16
N ARG A 166 -7.86 3.70 13.59
CA ARG A 166 -8.99 3.24 12.75
C ARG A 166 -9.92 4.40 12.36
N ALA A 167 -10.20 5.32 13.28
CA ALA A 167 -11.00 6.51 12.98
C ALA A 167 -10.30 7.43 11.96
N ALA A 168 -8.99 7.64 12.09
CA ALA A 168 -8.20 8.42 11.15
C ALA A 168 -8.21 7.81 9.73
N LEU A 169 -8.01 6.49 9.64
CA LEU A 169 -8.09 5.77 8.37
C LEU A 169 -9.50 5.85 7.76
N ALA A 170 -10.55 5.69 8.57
CA ALA A 170 -11.92 5.85 8.10
C ALA A 170 -12.16 7.26 7.52
N GLU A 171 -11.61 8.31 8.13
CA GLU A 171 -11.74 9.67 7.63
C GLU A 171 -10.99 9.89 6.31
N ILE A 172 -9.80 9.31 6.17
CA ILE A 172 -9.07 9.29 4.89
C ILE A 172 -9.91 8.62 3.80
N LEU A 173 -10.51 7.47 4.08
CA LEU A 173 -11.35 6.75 3.11
C LEU A 173 -12.62 7.54 2.75
N ARG A 174 -13.27 8.19 3.72
CA ARG A 174 -14.41 9.08 3.47
C ARG A 174 -14.01 10.27 2.61
N HIS A 175 -12.84 10.86 2.87
CA HIS A 175 -12.31 11.96 2.07
C HIS A 175 -12.08 11.52 0.62
N ARG A 176 -11.47 10.36 0.40
CA ARG A 176 -11.28 9.78 -0.95
C ARG A 176 -12.61 9.51 -1.65
N LYS A 177 -13.60 8.94 -0.96
CA LYS A 177 -14.93 8.70 -1.53
C LYS A 177 -15.60 10.00 -1.99
N ARG A 178 -15.49 11.07 -1.18
CA ARG A 178 -16.01 12.40 -1.53
C ARG A 178 -15.31 12.98 -2.76
N ALA A 179 -13.98 12.90 -2.82
CA ALA A 179 -13.20 13.37 -3.97
C ALA A 179 -13.53 12.59 -5.25
N GLN A 180 -13.68 11.26 -5.16
CA GLN A 180 -14.11 10.42 -6.28
C GLN A 180 -15.52 10.77 -6.77
N GLY A 181 -16.45 11.07 -5.85
CA GLY A 181 -17.79 11.54 -6.20
C GLY A 181 -17.72 12.84 -7.00
N ALA A 182 -17.05 13.86 -6.47
CA ALA A 182 -16.90 15.15 -7.14
C ALA A 182 -16.25 15.03 -8.52
N LEU A 183 -15.25 14.16 -8.69
CA LEU A 183 -14.62 13.91 -9.98
C LEU A 183 -15.58 13.25 -10.98
N ARG A 184 -16.38 12.27 -10.53
CA ARG A 184 -17.39 11.63 -11.39
C ARG A 184 -18.44 12.63 -11.83
N ASP A 185 -18.92 13.48 -10.92
CA ASP A 185 -19.90 14.51 -11.21
C ASP A 185 -19.35 15.52 -12.24
N PHE A 186 -18.11 15.96 -12.04
CA PHE A 186 -17.41 16.82 -13.00
C PHE A 186 -17.29 16.17 -14.39
N LEU A 187 -16.89 14.89 -14.46
CA LEU A 187 -16.75 14.18 -15.72
C LEU A 187 -18.11 13.98 -16.42
N ALA A 188 -19.19 13.76 -15.66
CA ALA A 188 -20.54 13.65 -16.19
C ALA A 188 -21.03 14.99 -16.76
N ALA A 189 -20.87 16.08 -16.01
CA ALA A 189 -21.22 17.42 -16.47
C ALA A 189 -20.44 17.82 -17.73
N ARG A 190 -19.13 17.52 -17.78
CA ARG A 190 -18.28 17.77 -18.94
C ARG A 190 -18.71 16.98 -20.18
N LYS A 191 -19.21 15.75 -20.00
CA LYS A 191 -19.75 14.95 -21.11
C LYS A 191 -21.07 15.50 -21.62
N ALA A 192 -21.93 16.02 -20.73
CA ALA A 192 -23.22 16.62 -21.11
C ALA A 192 -23.09 17.99 -21.81
N ALA A 193 -21.97 18.70 -21.59
CA ALA A 193 -21.69 19.99 -22.22
C ALA A 193 -21.00 19.88 -23.60
N ARG A 194 -20.70 18.66 -24.06
CA ARG A 194 -20.16 18.37 -25.40
C ARG A 194 -21.23 17.76 -26.27
#